data_AF-A0A947GRX6-F1
#
_entry.id   AF-A0A947GRX6-F1
#
_cell.length_a   1.000
_cell.length_b   1.000
_cell.length_c   1.000
_cell.angle_alpha   90.00
_cell.angle_beta   90.00
_cell.angle_gamma   90.00
#
_symmetry.space_group_name_H-M   'P 1'
#
loop_
_entity.id
_entity.type
_entity.pdbx_description
1 polymer ?
#
loop_
_entity_poly.entity_id
_entity_poly.type
_entity_poly.pdbx_seq_one_letter_code
_entity_poly.pdbx_strand_id
1 'polypeptide(L)'
;MTRTATKTTAKQPAVAPRAVERSPAAAPRKRAAAATKVAQAPVVADVKAAGKLVRDSFTMPRQDFDLIPALKKRALAFQRPTKKSELLRAGLQALAALDDKRLKAALDALVAIKAGRPKKTG
;
A
#
# COMPACT_ATOMS: atom_id res chain seq x y z
N MET A 1 25.98 52.38 3.22
CA MET A 1 24.76 53.01 3.76
C MET A 1 23.59 52.49 2.93
N THR A 2 22.88 51.41 3.25
CA THR A 2 21.80 51.23 4.26
C THR A 2 20.76 52.35 4.32
N ARG A 3 19.48 51.92 4.29
CA ARG A 3 18.19 52.58 4.68
C ARG A 3 17.33 53.06 3.50
N THR A 4 16.24 52.35 3.13
CA THR A 4 14.90 52.13 3.75
C THR A 4 13.90 53.27 3.55
N ALA A 5 12.70 52.92 3.06
CA ALA A 5 11.32 53.35 3.43
C ALA A 5 10.41 53.30 2.17
N THR A 6 9.14 52.90 2.15
CA THR A 6 7.98 52.96 3.08
C THR A 6 7.01 51.78 2.74
N LYS A 7 6.54 50.90 3.64
CA LYS A 7 5.41 50.97 4.59
C LYS A 7 4.10 51.59 4.05
N THR A 8 3.02 50.81 3.94
CA THR A 8 1.71 51.03 4.60
C THR A 8 0.79 49.80 4.51
N THR A 9 0.09 49.59 5.62
CA THR A 9 -0.71 48.47 6.12
C THR A 9 -2.22 48.64 5.83
N ALA A 10 -3.00 47.56 6.01
CA ALA A 10 -4.36 47.46 6.58
C ALA A 10 -5.34 46.65 5.68
N LYS A 11 -5.83 45.47 6.08
CA LYS A 11 -6.78 45.08 7.15
C LYS A 11 -8.25 45.14 6.68
N GLN A 12 -8.83 43.94 6.56
CA GLN A 12 -10.25 43.60 6.40
C GLN A 12 -11.13 44.25 7.49
N PRO A 13 -12.44 44.52 7.25
CA PRO A 13 -13.47 43.59 7.76
C PRO A 13 -14.85 43.57 7.04
N ALA A 14 -15.70 42.60 7.45
CA ALA A 14 -17.16 42.69 7.69
C ALA A 14 -18.26 42.34 6.63
N VAL A 15 -18.87 41.15 6.83
CA VAL A 15 -20.31 40.75 6.95
C VAL A 15 -21.50 41.40 6.18
N ALA A 16 -22.17 40.55 5.35
CA ALA A 16 -23.61 40.16 5.19
C ALA A 16 -24.77 41.21 5.06
N PRO A 17 -25.91 40.95 4.34
CA PRO A 17 -26.95 39.98 4.80
C PRO A 17 -27.92 39.29 3.76
N ARG A 18 -28.61 38.23 4.25
CA ARG A 18 -29.98 37.68 3.94
C ARG A 18 -30.24 37.01 2.57
N ALA A 19 -31.00 35.92 2.41
CA ALA A 19 -32.16 35.39 3.16
C ALA A 19 -32.23 33.83 3.10
N VAL A 20 -32.44 33.09 4.20
CA VAL A 20 -33.73 32.50 4.72
C VAL A 20 -34.31 31.44 3.75
N GLU A 21 -34.64 30.18 4.05
CA GLU A 21 -34.68 29.28 5.21
C GLU A 21 -35.05 27.86 4.68
N ARG A 22 -34.99 26.85 5.56
CA ARG A 22 -35.71 25.55 5.56
C ARG A 22 -34.92 24.30 5.16
N SER A 23 -34.22 23.75 6.15
CA SER A 23 -34.35 22.33 6.55
C SER A 23 -35.19 22.29 7.84
N PRO A 24 -35.67 21.16 8.41
CA PRO A 24 -35.44 19.74 8.09
C PRO A 24 -36.71 18.83 8.15
N ALA A 25 -36.64 17.56 7.70
CA ALA A 25 -37.50 16.46 8.18
C ALA A 25 -36.93 15.09 7.71
N ALA A 26 -36.28 14.31 8.58
CA ALA A 26 -36.88 13.22 9.38
C ALA A 26 -37.21 11.92 8.58
N ALA A 27 -36.38 10.89 8.78
CA ALA A 27 -36.75 9.47 8.62
C ALA A 27 -37.76 9.07 9.73
N PRO A 28 -38.57 7.97 9.70
CA PRO A 28 -38.16 6.62 9.24
C PRO A 28 -39.26 5.60 8.75
N ARG A 29 -38.77 4.42 8.30
CA ARG A 29 -39.31 3.02 8.48
C ARG A 29 -40.46 2.41 7.62
N LYS A 30 -40.10 1.22 7.08
CA LYS A 30 -40.81 -0.07 6.94
C LYS A 30 -41.79 -0.29 5.76
N ARG A 31 -41.41 -1.23 4.88
CA ARG A 31 -42.15 -2.52 4.77
C ARG A 31 -41.26 -3.63 4.23
N ALA A 32 -41.34 -4.77 4.91
CA ALA A 32 -40.70 -6.03 4.55
C ALA A 32 -41.68 -6.92 3.77
N ALA A 33 -41.09 -7.86 3.03
CA ALA A 33 -41.61 -9.16 2.59
C ALA A 33 -42.61 -9.21 1.41
N ALA A 34 -42.12 -9.70 0.28
CA ALA A 34 -42.74 -10.85 -0.39
C ALA A 34 -41.63 -11.69 -1.05
N ALA A 35 -41.59 -12.97 -0.68
CA ALA A 35 -40.61 -13.94 -1.14
C ALA A 35 -40.99 -14.50 -2.52
N THR A 36 -39.99 -14.77 -3.36
CA THR A 36 -40.12 -15.82 -4.37
C THR A 36 -38.89 -16.71 -4.28
N LYS A 37 -39.14 -17.87 -3.67
CA LYS A 37 -38.26 -19.03 -3.57
C LYS A 37 -37.98 -19.56 -4.98
N VAL A 38 -36.73 -19.54 -5.40
CA VAL A 38 -36.24 -20.44 -6.46
C VAL A 38 -35.17 -21.31 -5.84
N ALA A 39 -35.44 -22.60 -5.84
CA ALA A 39 -34.63 -23.63 -5.23
C ALA A 39 -33.50 -24.08 -6.17
N GLN A 40 -32.30 -24.18 -5.59
CA GLN A 40 -31.24 -25.18 -5.82
C GLN A 40 -30.48 -25.19 -7.16
N ALA A 41 -29.21 -24.80 -7.07
CA ALA A 41 -28.10 -25.69 -7.41
C ALA A 41 -26.92 -25.42 -6.44
N PRO A 42 -26.29 -26.43 -5.82
CA PRO A 42 -25.17 -26.23 -4.92
C PRO A 42 -23.89 -26.10 -5.76
N VAL A 43 -23.51 -24.87 -6.11
CA VAL A 43 -22.11 -24.63 -6.46
C VAL A 43 -21.32 -24.54 -5.17
N VAL A 44 -20.84 -25.72 -4.77
CA VAL A 44 -19.63 -25.96 -3.98
C VAL A 44 -19.01 -24.70 -3.36
N ALA A 45 -19.25 -24.56 -2.06
CA ALA A 45 -18.43 -23.76 -1.21
C ALA A 45 -16.99 -24.28 -1.29
N ASP A 46 -16.10 -23.58 -1.99
CA ASP A 46 -14.67 -23.69 -1.73
C ASP A 46 -13.85 -22.50 -2.29
N VAL A 47 -14.02 -21.32 -1.69
CA VAL A 47 -12.94 -20.31 -1.68
C VAL A 47 -12.95 -19.58 -0.33
N LYS A 48 -12.74 -20.32 0.76
CA LYS A 48 -12.48 -19.73 2.08
C LYS A 48 -11.21 -20.27 2.71
N ALA A 49 -10.11 -20.09 1.98
CA ALA A 49 -8.79 -20.04 2.57
C ALA A 49 -7.86 -19.13 1.73
N ALA A 50 -8.33 -17.93 1.35
CA ALA A 50 -7.41 -16.89 0.95
C ALA A 50 -6.57 -16.53 2.19
N GLY A 51 -5.37 -17.14 2.28
CA GLY A 51 -4.45 -16.92 3.40
C GLY A 51 -4.23 -15.43 3.65
N LYS A 52 -4.11 -15.03 4.92
CA LYS A 52 -3.95 -13.63 5.30
C LYS A 52 -2.76 -13.02 4.55
N LEU A 53 -3.00 -11.97 3.77
CA LEU A 53 -1.95 -11.25 3.05
C LEU A 53 -1.12 -10.44 4.06
N VAL A 54 0.15 -10.80 4.22
CA VAL A 54 1.10 -10.06 5.06
C VAL A 54 1.85 -9.03 4.20
N ARG A 55 1.81 -7.76 4.59
CA ARG A 55 2.60 -6.69 3.98
C ARG A 55 3.82 -6.42 4.84
N ASP A 56 5.00 -6.64 4.29
CA ASP A 56 6.27 -6.29 4.93
C ASP A 56 6.98 -5.19 4.13
N SER A 57 7.69 -4.30 4.83
CA SER A 57 8.44 -3.19 4.23
C SER A 57 9.90 -3.30 4.63
N PHE A 58 10.78 -3.41 3.63
CA PHE A 58 12.22 -3.62 3.84
C PHE A 58 13.02 -2.33 3.69
N THR A 59 14.01 -2.15 4.56
CA THR A 59 15.11 -1.18 4.39
C THR A 59 16.30 -1.92 3.79
N MET A 60 16.86 -1.42 2.68
CA MET A 60 18.00 -2.01 1.97
C MET A 60 18.92 -0.91 1.42
N PRO A 61 20.21 -1.17 1.15
CA PRO A 61 21.12 -0.22 0.52
C PRO A 61 20.63 0.13 -0.88
N ARG A 62 21.07 1.30 -1.38
CA ARG A 62 20.68 1.78 -2.70
C ARG A 62 21.05 0.79 -3.81
N GLN A 63 22.25 0.22 -3.72
CA GLN A 63 22.77 -0.75 -4.68
C GLN A 63 21.83 -1.96 -4.84
N ASP A 64 21.35 -2.54 -3.73
CA ASP A 64 20.44 -3.69 -3.75
C ASP A 64 19.05 -3.30 -4.28
N PHE A 65 18.57 -2.11 -3.93
CA PHE A 65 17.29 -1.61 -4.43
C PHE A 65 17.29 -1.44 -5.95
N ASP A 66 18.42 -1.00 -6.52
CA ASP A 66 18.59 -0.78 -7.95
C ASP A 66 18.63 -2.10 -8.76
N LEU A 67 18.85 -3.25 -8.10
CA LEU A 67 18.70 -4.57 -8.74
C LEU A 67 17.25 -4.88 -9.14
N ILE A 68 16.27 -4.38 -8.38
CA ILE A 68 14.84 -4.63 -8.65
C ILE A 68 14.41 -4.14 -10.04
N PRO A 69 14.63 -2.86 -10.44
CA PRO A 69 14.27 -2.42 -11.79
C PRO A 69 15.08 -3.15 -12.88
N ALA A 70 16.35 -3.46 -12.64
CA ALA A 70 17.17 -4.22 -13.59
C ALA A 70 16.59 -5.63 -13.85
N LEU A 71 16.21 -6.33 -12.79
CA LEU A 71 15.58 -7.65 -12.89
C LEU A 71 14.20 -7.59 -13.54
N LYS A 72 13.40 -6.55 -13.26
CA LYS A 72 12.13 -6.33 -13.98
C LYS A 72 12.35 -6.11 -15.48
N LYS A 73 13.36 -5.32 -15.86
CA LYS A 73 13.72 -5.12 -17.27
C LYS A 73 14.11 -6.45 -17.93
N ARG A 74 14.89 -7.29 -17.23
CA ARG A 74 15.24 -8.63 -17.71
C ARG A 74 14.01 -9.52 -17.88
N ALA A 75 13.05 -9.46 -16.96
CA ALA A 75 11.81 -10.23 -17.07
C ALA A 75 10.95 -9.80 -18.29
N LEU A 76 10.96 -8.50 -18.63
CA LEU A 76 10.31 -8.00 -19.84
C LEU A 76 10.94 -8.56 -21.14
N ALA A 77 12.24 -8.83 -21.14
CA ALA A 77 12.92 -9.42 -22.31
C ALA A 77 12.40 -10.84 -22.64
N PHE A 78 11.90 -11.57 -21.63
CA PHE A 78 11.24 -12.88 -21.82
C PHE A 78 9.71 -12.75 -21.80
N GLN A 79 9.18 -11.55 -22.11
CA GLN A 79 7.75 -11.26 -22.20
C GLN A 79 6.96 -11.54 -20.91
N ARG A 80 7.61 -11.44 -19.74
CA ARG A 80 6.97 -11.63 -18.43
C ARG A 80 7.05 -10.35 -17.60
N PRO A 81 6.08 -9.44 -17.68
CA PRO A 81 5.99 -8.32 -16.75
C PRO A 81 5.83 -8.82 -15.32
N THR A 82 6.71 -8.42 -14.40
CA THR A 82 6.69 -8.87 -13.00
C THR A 82 6.54 -7.71 -12.02
N LYS A 83 5.71 -7.89 -10.98
CA LYS A 83 5.60 -6.95 -9.87
C LYS A 83 6.80 -7.07 -8.91
N LYS A 84 7.08 -6.04 -8.12
CA LYS A 84 8.14 -6.09 -7.08
C LYS A 84 7.88 -7.24 -6.09
N SER A 85 6.65 -7.41 -5.62
CA SER A 85 6.29 -8.48 -4.69
C SER A 85 6.39 -9.89 -5.30
N GLU A 86 6.23 -10.03 -6.62
CA GLU A 86 6.44 -11.32 -7.30
C GLU A 86 7.92 -11.65 -7.41
N LEU A 87 8.74 -10.68 -7.80
CA LEU A 87 10.19 -10.84 -7.89
C LEU A 87 10.79 -11.23 -6.53
N LEU A 88 10.38 -10.55 -5.45
CA LEU A 88 10.85 -10.88 -4.10
C LEU A 88 10.42 -12.29 -3.67
N ARG A 89 9.18 -12.68 -3.94
CA ARG A 89 8.71 -14.05 -3.66
C ARG A 89 9.48 -15.09 -4.47
N ALA A 90 9.75 -14.83 -5.75
CA ALA A 90 10.56 -15.70 -6.60
C ALA A 90 12.00 -15.83 -6.08
N GLY A 91 12.60 -14.72 -5.62
CA GLY A 91 13.92 -14.73 -4.98
C GLY A 91 13.96 -15.60 -3.73
N LEU A 92 12.95 -15.52 -2.86
CA LEU A 92 12.86 -16.38 -1.67
C LEU A 92 12.75 -17.87 -2.04
N GLN A 93 11.94 -18.21 -3.04
CA GLN A 93 11.83 -19.59 -3.52
C GLN A 93 13.14 -20.11 -4.13
N ALA A 94 13.85 -19.25 -4.89
CA ALA A 94 15.15 -19.59 -5.43
C ALA A 94 16.20 -19.81 -4.32
N LEU A 95 16.19 -18.98 -3.28
CA LEU A 95 17.08 -19.14 -2.11
C LEU A 95 16.77 -20.40 -1.32
N ALA A 96 15.48 -20.75 -1.16
CA ALA A 96 15.05 -21.95 -0.46
C ALA A 96 15.42 -23.25 -1.20
N ALA A 97 15.68 -23.18 -2.51
CA ALA A 97 16.12 -24.31 -3.31
C ALA A 97 17.64 -24.54 -3.29
N LEU A 98 18.41 -23.64 -2.68
CA LEU A 98 19.87 -23.80 -2.55
C LEU A 98 20.22 -24.81 -1.45
N ASP A 99 21.37 -25.47 -1.58
CA ASP A 99 21.97 -26.21 -0.47
C ASP A 99 22.53 -25.28 0.60
N ASP A 100 22.71 -25.79 1.82
CA ASP A 100 23.12 -25.02 2.99
C ASP A 100 24.43 -24.25 2.78
N LYS A 101 25.40 -24.87 2.07
CA LYS A 101 26.70 -24.24 1.82
C LYS A 101 26.55 -23.03 0.91
N ARG A 102 25.76 -23.14 -0.16
CA ARG A 102 25.47 -22.04 -1.08
C ARG A 102 24.63 -20.95 -0.43
N LEU A 103 23.63 -21.34 0.36
CA LEU A 103 22.81 -20.38 1.10
C LEU A 103 23.67 -19.58 2.10
N LYS A 104 24.54 -20.25 2.87
CA LYS A 104 25.47 -19.58 3.78
C LYS A 104 26.37 -18.60 3.05
N ALA A 105 27.00 -19.03 1.96
CA ALA A 105 27.87 -18.17 1.18
C ALA A 105 27.14 -16.93 0.62
N ALA A 106 25.88 -17.11 0.16
CA ALA A 106 25.06 -16.01 -0.31
C ALA A 106 24.71 -15.01 0.79
N LEU A 107 24.47 -15.47 2.02
CA LEU A 107 24.19 -14.61 3.18
C LEU A 107 25.44 -13.88 3.68
N ASP A 108 26.59 -14.56 3.71
CA ASP A 108 27.87 -13.97 4.15
C ASP A 108 28.36 -12.85 3.21
N ALA A 109 27.95 -12.88 1.94
CA ALA A 109 28.29 -11.86 0.96
C ALA A 109 27.51 -10.54 1.14
N LEU A 110 26.45 -10.54 1.97
CA LEU A 110 25.62 -9.35 2.18
C LEU A 110 26.29 -8.37 3.16
N VAL A 111 26.27 -7.09 2.82
CA VAL A 111 26.72 -6.03 3.73
C VAL A 111 25.69 -5.88 4.85
N ALA A 112 26.11 -6.09 6.09
CA ALA A 112 25.25 -5.93 7.26
C ALA A 112 24.75 -4.48 7.36
N ILE A 113 23.43 -4.31 7.30
CA ILE A 113 22.78 -3.01 7.49
C ILE A 113 22.56 -2.83 8.99
N LYS A 114 23.03 -1.70 9.56
CA LYS A 114 22.65 -1.29 10.91
C LYS A 114 21.23 -0.71 10.89
N ALA A 115 20.25 -1.55 10.56
CA ALA A 115 18.86 -1.16 10.51
C ALA A 115 18.28 -1.14 11.94
N GLY A 116 17.95 0.05 12.43
CA GLY A 116 17.10 0.20 13.60
C GLY A 116 15.70 -0.27 13.25
N ARG A 117 15.25 -1.39 13.85
CA ARG A 117 13.85 -1.81 13.74
C ARG A 117 12.97 -0.65 14.22
N PRO A 118 11.97 -0.17 13.44
CA PRO A 118 11.01 0.79 13.97
C PRO A 118 10.33 0.16 15.19
N LYS A 119 10.38 0.85 16.34
CA LYS A 119 9.66 0.42 17.54
C LYS A 119 8.18 0.33 17.15
N LYS A 120 7.54 -0.81 17.46
CA LYS A 120 6.12 -1.00 17.21
C LYS A 120 5.35 0.14 17.90
N THR A 121 4.74 1.03 17.14
CA THR A 121 3.61 1.82 17.63
C THR A 121 2.42 0.86 17.65
N GLY A 122 1.85 0.67 18.83
CA GLY A 122 0.68 -0.20 19.06
C GLY A 122 -0.57 0.29 18.37
#